data_AF-A0A948SBA7-F1
#
_entry.id   AF-A0A948SBA7-F1
#
_cell.length_a   1.000
_cell.length_b   1.000
_cell.length_c   1.000
_cell.angle_alpha   90.00
_cell.angle_beta   90.00
_cell.angle_gamma   90.00
#
_symmetry.space_group_name_H-M   'P 1'
#
loop_
_entity.id
_entity.type
_entity.pdbx_description
1 polymer ?
#
loop_
_entity_poly.entity_id
_entity_poly.type
_entity_poly.pdbx_seq_one_letter_code
_entity_poly.pdbx_strand_id
1 'polypeptide(L)'
;MKSLVAKILGITNSIWNFYGPLLRQLVVSGTGVLLPIALDIVRSLANSDRTGGQKREEAVKALKVAALHQGVSATESLLRWTIESAVQRMRLEDK
;
A
#
# COMPACT_ATOMS: atom_id res chain seq x y z
N MET A 1 37.24 6.09 -20.40
CA MET A 1 36.36 5.54 -19.34
C MET A 1 35.04 6.29 -19.10
N LYS A 2 34.87 7.56 -19.53
CA LYS A 2 33.60 8.31 -19.34
C LYS A 2 32.40 7.82 -20.20
N SER A 3 32.68 7.14 -21.32
CA SER A 3 31.65 6.70 -22.29
C SER A 3 30.85 5.46 -21.86
N LEU A 4 31.44 4.53 -21.11
CA LEU A 4 30.77 3.30 -20.67
C LEU A 4 29.75 3.57 -19.56
N VAL A 5 30.08 4.44 -18.60
CA VAL A 5 29.17 4.87 -17.53
C VAL A 5 27.98 5.64 -18.11
N ALA A 6 28.22 6.53 -19.09
CA ALA A 6 27.15 7.26 -19.77
C ALA A 6 26.21 6.34 -20.56
N LYS A 7 26.73 5.29 -21.21
CA LYS A 7 25.92 4.29 -21.90
C LYS A 7 25.08 3.45 -20.93
N ILE A 8 25.67 3.02 -19.81
CA ILE A 8 24.94 2.25 -18.79
C ILE A 8 23.85 3.10 -18.15
N LEU A 9 24.17 4.33 -17.73
CA LEU A 9 23.20 5.27 -17.16
C LEU A 9 22.09 5.65 -18.15
N GLY A 10 22.41 5.77 -19.44
CA GLY A 10 21.42 5.99 -20.49
C GLY A 10 20.45 4.82 -20.66
N ILE A 11 20.94 3.57 -20.55
CA ILE A 11 20.12 2.36 -20.57
C ILE A 11 19.23 2.29 -19.32
N THR A 12 19.76 2.61 -18.14
CA THR A 12 18.96 2.66 -16.90
C THR A 12 17.89 3.74 -16.97
N ASN A 13 18.17 4.89 -17.60
CA ASN A 13 17.18 5.95 -17.76
C ASN A 13 16.04 5.53 -18.71
N SER A 14 16.35 4.83 -19.81
CA SER A 14 15.31 4.29 -20.71
C SER A 14 14.47 3.21 -20.04
N ILE A 15 15.09 2.31 -19.26
CA ILE A 15 14.38 1.28 -18.48
C ILE A 15 13.48 1.97 -17.43
N TRP A 16 14.00 2.94 -16.69
CA TRP A 16 13.23 3.67 -15.68
C TRP A 16 12.10 4.51 -16.28
N ASN A 17 12.30 5.13 -17.44
CA ASN A 17 11.25 5.88 -18.13
C ASN A 17 10.14 4.97 -18.69
N PHE A 18 10.46 3.71 -18.98
CA PHE A 18 9.48 2.72 -19.42
C PHE A 18 8.71 2.09 -18.25
N TYR A 19 9.41 1.59 -17.24
CA TYR A 19 8.79 0.93 -16.09
C TYR A 19 8.30 1.89 -15.03
N GLY A 20 8.90 3.07 -14.89
CA GLY A 20 8.55 4.07 -13.89
C GLY A 20 7.08 4.47 -13.93
N PRO A 21 6.51 4.81 -15.11
CA PRO A 21 5.07 5.06 -15.24
C PRO A 21 4.22 3.86 -14.86
N LEU A 22 4.59 2.64 -15.30
CA LEU A 22 3.87 1.41 -14.98
C LEU A 22 3.90 1.12 -13.47
N LEU A 23 5.06 1.26 -12.82
CA LEU A 23 5.22 1.09 -11.38
C LEU A 23 4.49 2.18 -10.60
N ARG A 24 4.54 3.43 -11.05
CA ARG A 24 3.82 4.54 -10.42
C ARG A 24 2.31 4.36 -10.57
N GLN A 25 1.86 3.88 -11.71
CA GLN A 25 0.46 3.55 -11.94
C GLN A 25 0.03 2.35 -11.08
N LEU A 26 0.86 1.32 -10.93
CA LEU A 26 0.62 0.19 -10.02
C LEU A 26 0.58 0.62 -8.54
N VAL A 27 1.47 1.53 -8.13
CA VAL A 27 1.51 2.06 -6.75
C VAL A 27 0.34 3.00 -6.47
N VAL A 28 0.01 3.92 -7.39
CA VAL A 28 -1.12 4.85 -7.23
C VAL A 28 -2.46 4.11 -7.31
N SER A 29 -2.59 3.13 -8.21
CA SER A 29 -3.79 2.29 -8.29
C SER A 29 -3.91 1.37 -7.07
N GLY A 30 -2.80 0.77 -6.64
CA GLY A 30 -2.77 -0.11 -5.46
C GLY A 30 -3.07 0.64 -4.16
N THR A 31 -2.41 1.77 -3.90
CA THR A 31 -2.63 2.56 -2.67
C THR A 31 -3.95 3.32 -2.68
N GLY A 32 -4.39 3.82 -3.85
CA GLY A 32 -5.70 4.46 -4.01
C GLY A 32 -6.87 3.50 -3.80
N VAL A 33 -6.68 2.21 -4.10
CA VAL A 33 -7.64 1.15 -3.82
C VAL A 33 -7.57 0.64 -2.38
N LEU A 34 -6.35 0.44 -1.84
CA LEU A 34 -6.18 -0.17 -0.53
C LEU A 34 -6.58 0.75 0.63
N LEU A 35 -6.35 2.06 0.51
CA LEU A 35 -6.57 2.97 1.62
C LEU A 35 -8.05 3.14 2.02
N PRO A 36 -9.01 3.32 1.08
CA PRO A 36 -10.43 3.33 1.42
C PRO A 36 -10.89 2.02 2.08
N ILE A 37 -10.47 0.87 1.55
CA ILE A 37 -10.79 -0.45 2.11
C ILE A 37 -10.22 -0.60 3.52
N ALA A 38 -8.98 -0.15 3.72
CA ALA A 38 -8.33 -0.19 5.02
C ALA A 38 -9.07 0.67 6.07
N LEU A 39 -9.58 1.84 5.67
CA LEU A 39 -10.38 2.69 6.55
C LEU A 39 -11.67 2.00 6.97
N ASP A 40 -12.40 1.37 6.05
CA ASP A 40 -13.64 0.67 6.36
C ASP A 40 -13.39 -0.52 7.31
N ILE A 41 -12.33 -1.29 7.07
CA ILE A 41 -11.92 -2.41 7.93
C ILE A 41 -11.55 -1.91 9.33
N VAL A 42 -10.73 -0.86 9.43
CA VAL A 42 -10.29 -0.30 10.72
C VAL A 42 -11.49 0.25 11.49
N ARG A 43 -12.42 0.95 10.84
CA ARG A 43 -13.67 1.45 11.46
C ARG A 43 -14.55 0.31 11.96
N SER A 44 -14.73 -0.75 11.16
CA SER A 44 -15.49 -1.93 11.58
C SER A 44 -14.86 -2.61 12.81
N LEU A 45 -13.53 -2.72 12.83
CA LEU A 45 -12.80 -3.35 13.93
C LEU A 45 -12.68 -2.44 15.17
N ALA A 46 -12.78 -1.12 15.02
CA ALA A 46 -12.70 -0.17 16.13
C ALA A 46 -13.69 -0.51 17.25
N ASN A 47 -14.92 -0.89 16.87
CA ASN A 47 -16.02 -1.21 17.78
C ASN A 47 -16.02 -2.67 18.28
N SER A 48 -15.03 -3.49 17.92
CA SER A 48 -14.95 -4.87 18.40
C SER A 48 -14.28 -4.98 19.78
N ASP A 49 -14.64 -6.01 20.55
CA ASP A 49 -14.06 -6.30 21.88
C ASP A 49 -12.61 -6.85 21.85
N ARG A 50 -11.98 -6.85 20.68
CA ARG A 50 -10.63 -7.37 20.47
C ARG A 50 -9.57 -6.44 21.03
N THR A 51 -8.41 -6.99 21.42
CA THR A 51 -7.25 -6.16 21.80
C THR A 51 -6.69 -5.40 20.60
N GLY A 52 -5.95 -4.32 20.85
CA GLY A 52 -5.36 -3.50 19.78
C GLY A 52 -4.35 -4.25 18.89
N GLY A 53 -3.72 -5.31 19.39
CA GLY A 53 -2.88 -6.21 18.58
C GLY A 53 -3.71 -7.10 17.66
N GLN A 54 -4.74 -7.75 18.22
CA GLN A 54 -5.66 -8.61 17.47
C GLN A 54 -6.43 -7.83 16.38
N LYS A 55 -6.84 -6.59 16.65
CA LYS A 55 -7.48 -5.70 15.66
C LYS A 55 -6.54 -5.45 14.47
N ARG A 56 -5.25 -5.25 14.72
CA ARG A 56 -4.27 -4.98 13.66
C ARG A 56 -3.97 -6.21 12.81
N GLU A 57 -3.80 -7.38 13.44
CA GLU A 57 -3.58 -8.63 12.69
C GLU A 57 -4.78 -8.99 11.81
N GLU A 58 -6.00 -8.89 12.36
CA GLU A 58 -7.20 -9.12 11.59
C GLU A 58 -7.34 -8.10 10.46
N ALA A 59 -7.07 -6.81 10.72
CA ALA A 59 -7.16 -5.77 9.72
C ALA A 59 -6.23 -6.05 8.53
N VAL A 60 -4.99 -6.50 8.79
CA VAL A 60 -4.02 -6.89 7.76
C VAL A 60 -4.53 -8.10 6.96
N LYS A 61 -5.09 -9.11 7.64
CA LYS A 61 -5.63 -10.30 6.98
C LYS A 61 -6.84 -9.95 6.10
N ALA A 62 -7.77 -9.16 6.62
CA ALA A 62 -8.95 -8.70 5.88
C ALA A 62 -8.56 -7.83 4.68
N LEU A 63 -7.60 -6.91 4.85
CA LEU A 63 -7.09 -6.08 3.75
C LEU A 63 -6.38 -6.92 2.69
N LYS A 64 -5.64 -7.95 3.08
CA LYS A 64 -5.01 -8.89 2.14
C LYS A 64 -6.04 -9.59 1.27
N VAL A 65 -7.12 -10.10 1.87
CA VAL A 65 -8.20 -10.78 1.13
C VAL A 65 -8.89 -9.79 0.19
N ALA A 66 -9.23 -8.59 0.68
CA ALA A 66 -9.86 -7.57 -0.14
C ALA A 66 -8.96 -7.09 -1.29
N ALA A 67 -7.66 -6.95 -1.05
CA ALA A 67 -6.66 -6.62 -2.08
C ALA A 67 -6.66 -7.66 -3.21
N LEU A 68 -6.61 -8.94 -2.86
CA LEU A 68 -6.65 -10.04 -3.83
C LEU A 68 -7.93 -10.05 -4.66
N HIS A 69 -9.08 -9.77 -4.03
CA HIS A 69 -10.36 -9.67 -4.74
C HIS A 69 -10.40 -8.51 -5.74
N GLN A 70 -9.59 -7.47 -5.51
CA GLN A 70 -9.44 -6.35 -6.45
C GLN A 70 -8.26 -6.52 -7.42
N GLY A 71 -7.66 -7.72 -7.49
CA GLY A 71 -6.52 -8.00 -8.36
C GLY A 71 -5.22 -7.33 -7.90
N VAL A 72 -5.16 -6.82 -6.67
CA VAL A 72 -4.00 -6.16 -6.10
C VAL A 72 -3.19 -7.17 -5.28
N SER A 73 -1.99 -7.50 -5.76
CA SER A 73 -1.01 -8.23 -4.97
C SER A 73 -0.16 -7.24 -4.16
N ALA A 74 -0.47 -7.10 -2.88
CA ALA A 74 0.25 -6.23 -1.96
C ALA A 74 1.15 -7.03 -1.02
N THR A 75 2.36 -6.52 -0.78
CA THR A 75 3.26 -7.10 0.24
C THR A 75 2.70 -6.88 1.64
N GLU A 76 3.06 -7.75 2.57
CA GLU A 76 2.59 -7.61 3.96
C GLU A 76 3.02 -6.28 4.60
N SER A 77 4.21 -5.79 4.27
CA SER A 77 4.68 -4.46 4.72
C SER A 77 3.80 -3.34 4.20
N LEU A 78 3.36 -3.39 2.94
CA LEU A 78 2.46 -2.39 2.35
C LEU A 78 1.08 -2.44 3.01
N LEU A 79 0.56 -3.64 3.27
CA LEU A 79 -0.71 -3.83 3.96
C LEU A 79 -0.67 -3.25 5.38
N ARG A 80 0.38 -3.57 6.15
CA ARG A 80 0.59 -3.03 7.50
C ARG A 80 0.70 -1.51 7.50
N TRP A 81 1.50 -0.96 6.60
CA TRP A 81 1.63 0.49 6.44
C TRP A 81 0.29 1.16 6.10
N THR A 82 -0.53 0.53 5.25
CA THR A 82 -1.85 1.04 4.87
C THR A 82 -2.81 1.02 6.06
N ILE A 83 -2.83 -0.05 6.86
CA ILE A 83 -3.63 -0.13 8.09
C ILE A 83 -3.23 0.94 9.09
N GLU A 84 -1.93 1.13 9.34
CA GLU A 84 -1.44 2.17 10.27
C GLU A 84 -1.79 3.58 9.76
N SER A 85 -1.71 3.81 8.44
CA SER A 85 -2.14 5.06 7.82
C SER A 85 -3.65 5.31 8.00
N ALA A 86 -4.47 4.26 7.85
CA ALA A 86 -5.92 4.34 8.07
C ALA A 86 -6.26 4.62 9.54
N VAL A 87 -5.57 4.00 10.50
CA VAL A 87 -5.71 4.28 11.94
C VAL A 87 -5.35 5.74 12.25
N GLN A 88 -4.24 6.24 11.71
CA GLN A 88 -3.84 7.64 11.91
C GLN A 88 -4.88 8.60 11.34
N ARG A 89 -5.42 8.31 10.16
CA ARG A 89 -6.44 9.13 9.53
C ARG A 89 -7.76 9.14 10.31
N MET A 90 -8.21 7.99 10.81
CA MET A 90 -9.39 7.91 11.69
C MET A 90 -9.23 8.80 12.93
N ARG A 91 -8.04 8.78 13.55
CA ARG A 91 -7.73 9.66 14.71
C ARG A 91 -7.70 11.15 14.39
N LEU A 92 -7.49 11.54 13.13
CA LEU A 92 -7.56 12.93 12.70
C LEU A 92 -9.00 13.36 12.39
N GLU A 93 -9.86 12.44 11.97
CA GLU A 93 -11.29 12.67 11.72
C GLU A 93 -12.12 12.71 13.02
N ASP A 94 -11.69 12.00 14.07
CA ASP A 94 -12.33 11.99 15.39
C ASP A 94 -11.95 13.20 16.30
N LYS A 95 -11.13 14.13 15.79
CA LYS A 95 -10.71 15.37 16.49
C LYS A 95 -11.44 16.59 15.98
#